data_AF-A0A7X8WNX3-F1
#
_entry.id   AF-A0A7X8WNX3-F1
#
_cell.length_a   1.000
_cell.length_b   1.000
_cell.length_c   1.000
_cell.angle_alpha   90.00
_cell.angle_beta   90.00
_cell.angle_gamma   90.00
#
_symmetry.space_group_name_H-M   'P 1'
#
loop_
_entity.id
_entity.type
_entity.pdbx_description
1 polymer ?
#
loop_
_entity_poly.entity_id
_entity_poly.type
_entity_poly.pdbx_seq_one_letter_code
_entity_poly.pdbx_strand_id
1 'polypeptide(L)'
;MDEVVVANSWTAHRLLHLAKTLDRQTSGDEPKIMPKLKRELLAGHFSHGLDLSDHDQLVQVAISVGLDEDRVREVLTSDEFNAEAQADVEQAQAFGVSAVPTYV
;
A
#
# COMPACT_ATOMS: atom_id res chain seq x y z
N MET A 1 -2.38 12.40 22.34
CA MET A 1 -1.67 13.12 21.27
C MET A 1 -1.39 12.08 20.22
N ASP A 2 -2.01 12.23 19.06
CA ASP A 2 -1.76 11.38 17.89
C ASP A 2 -0.31 11.59 17.45
N GLU A 3 0.51 10.56 17.59
CA GLU A 3 1.91 10.56 17.17
C GLU A 3 1.99 9.79 15.85
N VAL A 4 2.19 10.51 14.74
CA VAL A 4 2.47 9.90 13.45
C VAL A 4 3.88 9.33 13.51
N VAL A 5 4.00 8.01 13.46
CA VAL A 5 5.28 7.31 13.44
C VAL A 5 5.99 7.62 12.11
N VAL A 6 7.25 8.07 12.15
CA VAL A 6 8.07 8.20 10.94
C VAL A 6 8.40 6.79 10.44
N ALA A 7 7.57 6.28 9.54
CA ALA A 7 7.65 4.93 8.99
C ALA A 7 8.04 4.98 7.51
N ASN A 8 8.86 4.02 7.08
CA ASN A 8 9.07 3.79 5.66
C ASN A 8 7.79 3.19 5.05
N SER A 9 7.14 3.93 4.17
CA SER A 9 5.89 3.49 3.51
C SER A 9 6.13 2.53 2.34
N TRP A 10 7.39 2.21 1.99
CA TRP A 10 7.73 1.37 0.84
C TRP A 10 6.97 0.04 0.85
N THR A 11 6.93 -0.62 2.01
CA THR A 11 6.23 -1.89 2.17
C THR A 11 4.71 -1.75 1.96
N ALA A 12 4.11 -0.64 2.40
CA ALA A 12 2.72 -0.33 2.12
C ALA A 12 2.47 -0.13 0.61
N HIS A 13 3.39 0.53 -0.12
CA HIS A 13 3.31 0.67 -1.58
C HIS A 13 3.31 -0.70 -2.27
N ARG A 14 4.17 -1.63 -1.83
CA ARG A 14 4.22 -3.00 -2.38
C ARG A 14 2.91 -3.76 -2.18
N LEU A 15 2.27 -3.62 -1.01
CA LEU A 15 0.93 -4.19 -0.78
C LEU A 15 -0.15 -3.56 -1.67
N LEU A 16 -0.05 -2.27 -1.99
CA LEU A 16 -0.94 -1.64 -2.96
C LEU A 16 -0.77 -2.22 -4.37
N HIS A 17 0.44 -2.61 -4.77
CA HIS A 17 0.69 -3.31 -6.03
C HIS A 17 0.12 -4.73 -6.04
N LEU A 18 0.23 -5.47 -4.93
CA LEU A 18 -0.44 -6.77 -4.77
C LEU A 18 -1.96 -6.61 -4.99
N ALA A 19 -2.59 -5.69 -4.25
CA ALA A 19 -4.03 -5.45 -4.37
C ALA A 19 -4.43 -5.00 -5.78
N LYS A 20 -3.65 -4.12 -6.42
CA LYS A 20 -3.87 -3.69 -7.81
C LYS A 20 -3.78 -4.86 -8.80
N THR A 21 -2.91 -5.84 -8.53
CA THR A 21 -2.77 -7.03 -9.39
C THR A 21 -3.97 -7.95 -9.27
N LEU A 22 -4.48 -8.17 -8.06
CA LEU A 22 -5.73 -8.92 -7.84
C LEU A 22 -6.93 -8.21 -8.47
N ASP A 23 -7.01 -6.88 -8.35
CA ASP A 23 -8.05 -6.06 -8.95
C ASP A 23 -8.11 -6.15 -10.48
N ARG A 24 -6.97 -6.41 -11.15
CA ARG A 24 -6.91 -6.66 -12.61
C ARG A 24 -7.39 -8.06 -13.00
N GLN A 25 -7.36 -9.01 -12.08
CA GLN A 25 -7.81 -10.39 -12.32
C GLN A 25 -9.32 -10.53 -12.10
N THR A 26 -9.91 -9.65 -11.27
CA THR A 26 -11.37 -9.55 -11.08
C THR A 26 -12.03 -8.85 -12.28
N SER A 27 -13.18 -9.35 -12.71
CA SER A 27 -13.94 -8.84 -13.86
C SER A 27 -15.27 -8.21 -13.43
N GLY A 28 -15.73 -7.20 -14.17
CA GLY A 28 -17.00 -6.51 -13.90
C GLY A 28 -16.91 -5.50 -12.76
N ASP A 29 -18.08 -5.19 -12.17
CA ASP A 29 -18.27 -4.13 -11.17
C ASP A 29 -17.94 -4.58 -9.73
N GLU A 30 -17.13 -5.63 -9.58
CA GLU A 30 -16.71 -6.10 -8.26
C GLU A 30 -15.94 -5.00 -7.51
N PRO A 31 -16.22 -4.80 -6.20
CA PRO A 31 -15.53 -3.80 -5.41
C PRO A 31 -14.02 -4.03 -5.39
N LYS A 32 -13.26 -3.06 -5.88
CA LYS A 32 -11.80 -3.11 -5.93
C LYS A 32 -11.18 -3.03 -4.53
N ILE A 33 -10.18 -3.87 -4.28
CA ILE A 33 -9.50 -4.02 -3.00
C ILE A 33 -8.44 -2.94 -2.81
N MET A 34 -7.69 -2.59 -3.85
CA MET A 34 -6.63 -1.58 -3.77
C MET A 34 -7.10 -0.22 -3.21
N PRO A 35 -8.21 0.39 -3.69
CA PRO A 35 -8.66 1.67 -3.14
C PRO A 35 -9.11 1.55 -1.68
N LYS A 36 -9.67 0.40 -1.26
CA LYS A 36 -10.01 0.14 0.14
C LYS A 36 -8.76 0.05 1.00
N LEU A 37 -7.77 -0.74 0.57
CA LEU A 37 -6.48 -0.89 1.26
C LEU A 37 -5.78 0.46 1.43
N LYS A 38 -5.71 1.25 0.36
CA LYS A 38 -5.11 2.60 0.40
C LYS A 38 -5.80 3.49 1.45
N ARG A 39 -7.13 3.43 1.52
CA ARG A 39 -7.90 4.22 2.49
C ARG A 39 -7.60 3.79 3.92
N GLU A 40 -7.59 2.48 4.22
CA GLU A 40 -7.31 1.99 5.58
C GLU A 40 -5.87 2.28 6.01
N LEU A 41 -4.88 2.14 5.12
CA LEU A 41 -3.49 2.49 5.42
C LEU A 41 -3.32 3.99 5.71
N LEU A 42 -3.95 4.86 4.90
CA LEU A 42 -3.90 6.30 5.13
C LEU A 42 -4.62 6.69 6.42
N ALA A 43 -5.82 6.14 6.67
CA ALA A 43 -6.59 6.40 7.89
C ALA A 43 -5.82 5.91 9.12
N GLY A 44 -5.31 4.68 9.10
CA GLY A 44 -4.47 4.12 10.15
C GLY A 44 -3.27 5.00 10.45
N HIS A 45 -2.51 5.39 9.42
CA HIS A 45 -1.29 6.15 9.62
C HIS A 45 -1.55 7.56 10.14
N PHE A 46 -2.45 8.30 9.49
CA PHE A 46 -2.67 9.72 9.82
C PHE A 46 -3.63 9.97 10.97
N SER A 47 -4.50 9.01 11.30
CA SER A 47 -5.53 9.19 12.34
C SER A 47 -5.34 8.29 13.55
N HIS A 48 -4.54 7.21 13.43
CA HIS A 48 -4.44 6.18 14.47
C HIS A 48 -2.99 5.79 14.81
N GLY A 49 -1.99 6.47 14.24
CA GLY A 49 -0.57 6.20 14.52
C GLY A 49 -0.08 4.84 14.02
N LEU A 50 -0.74 4.24 13.02
CA LEU A 50 -0.30 2.99 12.39
C LEU A 50 1.15 3.13 11.90
N ASP A 51 1.99 2.20 12.37
CA ASP A 51 3.36 2.08 11.88
C ASP A 51 3.36 1.30 10.57
N LEU A 52 3.62 2.01 9.45
CA LEU A 52 3.69 1.41 8.11
C LEU A 52 4.96 0.57 7.88
N SER A 53 5.88 0.51 8.85
CA SER A 53 7.05 -0.36 8.82
C SER A 53 6.86 -1.66 9.63
N ASP A 54 5.81 -1.75 10.44
CA ASP A 54 5.46 -2.95 11.19
C ASP A 54 4.69 -3.93 10.31
N HIS A 55 5.32 -5.07 10.00
CA HIS A 55 4.72 -6.09 9.15
C HIS A 55 3.45 -6.69 9.73
N ASP A 56 3.37 -6.91 11.04
CA ASP A 56 2.17 -7.51 11.63
C ASP A 56 1.01 -6.53 11.61
N GLN A 57 1.25 -5.24 11.84
CA GLN A 57 0.23 -4.21 11.68
C GLN A 57 -0.25 -4.09 10.21
N LEU A 58 0.67 -4.14 9.25
CA LEU A 58 0.33 -4.16 7.82
C LEU A 58 -0.49 -5.41 7.43
N VAL A 59 -0.15 -6.58 7.96
CA VAL A 59 -0.92 -7.83 7.75
C VAL A 59 -2.35 -7.65 8.24
N GLN A 60 -2.55 -7.13 9.45
CA GLN A 60 -3.89 -6.92 9.99
C GLN A 60 -4.74 -5.99 9.12
N VAL A 61 -4.16 -4.88 8.66
CA VAL A 61 -4.85 -3.95 7.77
C VAL A 61 -5.19 -4.62 6.42
N ALA A 62 -4.27 -5.38 5.84
CA ALA A 62 -4.48 -6.06 4.58
C ALA A 62 -5.57 -7.14 4.64
N ILE A 63 -5.58 -7.96 5.70
CA ILE A 63 -6.63 -8.98 5.92
C ILE A 63 -7.99 -8.31 6.11
N SER A 64 -8.05 -7.17 6.81
CA SER A 64 -9.31 -6.47 7.09
C SER A 64 -10.05 -6.02 5.83
N VAL A 65 -9.33 -5.82 4.72
CA VAL A 65 -9.89 -5.44 3.41
C VAL A 65 -10.02 -6.63 2.44
N GLY A 66 -9.73 -7.85 2.90
CA GLY A 66 -9.96 -9.10 2.16
C GLY A 66 -8.74 -9.67 1.44
N LEU A 67 -7.51 -9.25 1.76
CA LEU A 67 -6.32 -9.94 1.26
C LEU A 67 -6.06 -11.23 2.05
N ASP A 68 -5.48 -12.21 1.36
CA ASP A 68 -4.98 -13.44 1.97
C ASP A 68 -3.74 -13.17 2.83
N GLU A 69 -3.72 -13.71 4.05
CA GLU A 69 -2.63 -13.47 5.01
C GLU A 69 -1.28 -13.99 4.51
N ASP A 70 -1.25 -15.24 4.04
CA ASP A 70 -0.01 -15.89 3.60
C ASP A 70 0.60 -15.12 2.43
N ARG A 71 -0.25 -14.70 1.49
CA ARG A 71 0.20 -13.92 0.34
C ARG A 71 0.73 -12.53 0.73
N VAL A 72 0.08 -11.87 1.69
CA VAL A 72 0.56 -10.60 2.22
C VAL A 72 1.93 -10.80 2.88
N ARG A 73 2.09 -11.81 3.75
CA ARG A 73 3.35 -12.11 4.42
C ARG A 73 4.46 -12.46 3.43
N GLU A 74 4.16 -13.16 2.36
CA GLU A 74 5.11 -13.44 1.28
C GLU A 74 5.62 -12.15 0.62
N VAL A 75 4.73 -11.21 0.30
CA VAL A 75 5.16 -9.89 -0.22
C VAL A 75 6.00 -9.18 0.82
N LEU A 76 5.55 -9.09 2.08
CA LEU A 76 6.27 -8.39 3.15
C LEU A 76 7.68 -8.95 3.39
N THR A 77 7.90 -10.26 3.19
CA THR A 77 9.18 -10.94 3.47
C THR A 77 10.05 -11.17 2.23
N SER A 78 9.60 -10.75 1.04
CA SER A 78 10.34 -10.86 -0.21
C SER A 78 10.68 -9.49 -0.79
N ASP A 79 11.19 -9.48 -2.02
CA ASP A 79 11.42 -8.27 -2.85
C ASP A 79 10.32 -8.04 -3.89
N GLU A 80 9.23 -8.81 -3.84
CA GLU A 80 8.16 -8.70 -4.83
C GLU A 80 7.54 -7.29 -4.87
N PHE A 81 7.22 -6.80 -6.07
CA PHE A 81 6.71 -5.45 -6.32
C PHE A 81 7.69 -4.29 -6.09
N ASN A 82 8.96 -4.56 -5.74
CA ASN A 82 9.97 -3.50 -5.63
C ASN A 82 10.18 -2.77 -6.97
N ALA A 83 10.24 -3.52 -8.07
CA ALA A 83 10.46 -2.94 -9.40
C ALA A 83 9.28 -2.07 -9.83
N GLU A 84 8.05 -2.52 -9.58
CA GLU A 84 6.83 -1.79 -9.90
C GLU A 84 6.67 -0.53 -9.04
N ALA A 85 6.96 -0.61 -7.74
CA ALA A 85 6.95 0.56 -6.86
C ALA A 85 8.02 1.59 -7.26
N GLN A 86 9.21 1.11 -7.63
CA GLN A 86 10.29 1.96 -8.15
C GLN A 86 9.90 2.62 -9.47
N ALA A 87 9.27 1.88 -10.39
CA ALA A 87 8.79 2.42 -11.65
C ALA A 87 7.72 3.51 -11.46
N ASP A 88 6.79 3.35 -10.51
CA ASP A 88 5.80 4.38 -10.19
C ASP A 88 6.47 5.67 -9.66
N VAL A 89 7.54 5.56 -8.86
CA VAL A 89 8.34 6.70 -8.37
C VAL A 89 9.10 7.39 -9.52
N GLU A 90 9.78 6.61 -10.36
CA GLU A 90 10.51 7.14 -11.52
C GLU A 90 9.58 7.84 -12.51
N GLN A 91 8.40 7.27 -12.74
CA GLN A 91 7.38 7.89 -13.58
C GLN A 91 6.89 9.20 -12.99
N ALA A 92 6.64 9.26 -11.67
CA ALA A 92 6.24 10.50 -11.00
C ALA A 92 7.34 11.58 -11.13
N GLN A 93 8.61 11.21 -10.95
CA GLN A 93 9.74 12.12 -11.12
C GLN A 93 9.86 12.63 -12.56
N ALA A 94 9.65 11.77 -13.56
CA ALA A 94 9.64 12.15 -14.97
C ALA A 94 8.52 13.16 -15.29
N PHE A 95 7.41 13.13 -14.55
CA PHE A 95 6.36 14.14 -14.61
C PHE A 95 6.65 15.40 -13.77
N GLY A 96 7.84 15.53 -13.20
CA GLY A 96 8.25 16.68 -12.39
C GLY A 96 7.71 16.68 -10.97
N VAL A 97 7.12 15.56 -10.51
CA VAL A 97 6.64 15.42 -9.13
C VAL A 97 7.85 15.30 -8.19
N SER A 98 7.94 16.22 -7.22
CA SER A 98 9.03 16.26 -6.23
C SER A 98 8.54 16.18 -4.79
N ALA A 99 7.22 16.22 -4.56
CA ALA A 99 6.59 16.10 -3.25
C ALA A 99 5.18 15.50 -3.36
N VAL A 100 4.68 14.94 -2.26
CA VAL A 100 3.28 14.48 -2.12
C VAL A 100 2.54 15.31 -1.07
N PRO A 101 1.22 15.54 -1.21
CA PRO A 101 0.37 15.14 -2.35
C PRO A 101 0.58 16.07 -3.56
N THR A 102 0.55 15.50 -4.77
CA THR A 102 0.52 16.24 -6.03
C THR A 102 -0.71 15.80 -6.85
N TYR A 103 -1.39 16.75 -7.48
CA TYR A 103 -2.51 16.51 -8.40
C TYR A 103 -2.06 16.88 -9.81
N VAL A 104 -2.14 15.92 -10.73
CA VAL A 104 -1.82 16.07 -12.16
C VAL A 104 -3.02 15.76 -13.02
#